data_AF-A0AA85ANE2-F1
#
_entry.id   AF-A0AA85ANE2-F1
#
_cell.length_a   1.000
_cell.length_b   1.000
_cell.length_c   1.000
_cell.angle_alpha   90.00
_cell.angle_beta   90.00
_cell.angle_gamma   90.00
#
_symmetry.space_group_name_H-M   'P 1'
#
loop_
_entity.id
_entity.type
_entity.pdbx_description
1 polymer ?
#
loop_
_entity_poly.entity_id
_entity_poly.type
_entity_poly.pdbx_seq_one_letter_code
_entity_poly.pdbx_strand_id
1 'polypeptide(L)'
;MDLGNCLFIHDPAHKADYRKEPDTKKFQYELDALEHLEAFIRDCDQRTDVAKAKLRETQEELTDEASQKAEHINQLSEQIGTKLAKAEQLGADGHVEESLRLMKEVEELNLEKAKSEADLRTAIPTSTYQQQKLRVCEVCSAYLGVHDNDRRLADHFGGKLHLGFIEIRQKLAELRQYVNENHIVRRRRFEGYNRSIFITVEERREKERIRERERELEKSERRQKSRSRSRSRSHSHSRRHSRHRNGKHSHRSRKRHHRSSNRKSEDRH
;
A
#
# COMPACT_ATOMS: atom_id res chain seq x y z
N MET A 1 -15.52 -4.54 -17.37
CA MET A 1 -14.06 -4.67 -17.36
C MET A 1 -13.69 -5.49 -18.56
N ASP A 2 -12.98 -4.91 -19.51
CA ASP A 2 -12.47 -5.65 -20.65
C ASP A 2 -10.94 -5.57 -20.58
N LEU A 3 -10.31 -6.73 -20.38
CA LEU A 3 -8.85 -6.88 -20.39
C LEU A 3 -8.33 -7.03 -21.83
N GLY A 4 -9.23 -7.03 -22.81
CA GLY A 4 -8.92 -7.27 -24.21
C GLY A 4 -8.60 -8.74 -24.49
N ASN A 5 -8.02 -8.99 -25.66
CA ASN A 5 -7.59 -10.32 -26.03
C ASN A 5 -6.46 -10.79 -25.12
N CYS A 6 -6.56 -12.02 -24.63
CA CYS A 6 -5.48 -12.60 -23.83
C CYS A 6 -4.21 -12.71 -24.68
N LEU A 7 -3.07 -12.36 -24.07
CA LEU A 7 -1.75 -12.46 -24.70
C LEU A 7 -1.23 -13.91 -24.77
N PHE A 8 -1.86 -14.83 -24.02
CA PHE A 8 -1.46 -16.23 -23.93
C PHE A 8 -2.31 -17.13 -24.84
N ILE A 9 -1.69 -18.22 -25.27
CA ILE A 9 -2.35 -19.25 -26.09
C ILE A 9 -3.10 -20.22 -25.16
N HIS A 10 -4.40 -20.37 -25.39
CA HIS A 10 -5.27 -21.25 -24.61
C HIS A 10 -5.73 -22.47 -25.42
N ASP A 11 -4.79 -23.30 -25.85
CA ASP A 11 -5.10 -24.55 -26.57
C ASP A 11 -5.59 -25.64 -25.58
N PRO A 12 -6.73 -26.31 -25.85
CA PRO A 12 -7.18 -27.48 -25.08
C PRO A 12 -6.14 -28.59 -24.93
N ALA A 13 -5.19 -28.74 -25.87
CA ALA A 13 -4.11 -29.71 -25.78
C ALA A 13 -3.21 -29.44 -24.56
N HIS A 14 -2.79 -28.19 -24.35
CA HIS A 14 -1.98 -27.79 -23.20
C HIS A 14 -2.70 -28.03 -21.86
N LYS A 15 -4.03 -27.90 -21.85
CA LYS A 15 -4.85 -28.23 -20.66
C LYS A 15 -4.85 -29.72 -20.37
N ALA A 16 -4.88 -30.57 -21.40
CA ALA A 16 -4.81 -32.02 -21.22
C ALA A 16 -3.43 -32.46 -20.71
N ASP A 17 -2.36 -31.84 -21.21
CA ASP A 17 -1.01 -32.10 -20.75
C ASP A 17 -0.80 -31.65 -19.31
N TYR A 18 -1.29 -30.45 -18.96
CA TYR A 18 -1.29 -29.96 -17.57
C TYR A 18 -1.95 -30.95 -16.60
N ARG A 19 -3.07 -31.55 -16.98
CA ARG A 19 -3.78 -32.53 -16.13
C ARG A 19 -2.96 -33.79 -15.90
N LYS A 20 -2.15 -34.21 -16.88
CA LYS A 20 -1.31 -35.43 -16.82
C LYS A 20 0.01 -35.21 -16.07
N GLU A 21 0.51 -33.98 -15.99
CA GLU A 21 1.81 -33.66 -15.35
C GLU A 21 1.81 -34.00 -13.84
N PRO A 22 2.95 -34.40 -13.24
CA PRO A 22 3.06 -34.59 -11.79
C PRO A 22 2.88 -33.28 -11.02
N ASP A 23 2.40 -33.40 -9.78
CA ASP A 23 2.05 -32.26 -8.92
C ASP A 23 3.22 -31.30 -8.71
N THR A 24 4.47 -31.79 -8.76
CA THR A 24 5.71 -31.00 -8.67
C THR A 24 5.82 -29.83 -9.64
N LYS A 25 5.37 -29.99 -10.89
CA LYS A 25 5.35 -28.88 -11.87
C LYS A 25 4.05 -28.10 -11.85
N LYS A 26 2.91 -28.76 -11.53
CA LYS A 26 1.62 -28.09 -11.31
C LYS A 26 1.72 -26.96 -10.28
N PHE A 27 2.54 -27.15 -9.25
CA PHE A 27 2.82 -26.15 -8.20
C PHE A 27 3.32 -24.79 -8.72
N GLN A 28 4.13 -24.76 -9.79
CA GLN A 28 4.64 -23.49 -10.33
C GLN A 28 3.53 -22.70 -11.03
N TYR A 29 2.71 -23.40 -11.81
CA TYR A 29 1.57 -22.79 -12.50
C TYR A 29 0.49 -22.30 -11.52
N GLU A 30 0.28 -23.00 -10.41
CA GLU A 30 -0.70 -22.60 -9.38
C GLU A 30 -0.26 -21.37 -8.58
N LEU A 31 1.05 -21.21 -8.32
CA LEU A 31 1.59 -20.01 -7.70
C LEU A 31 1.44 -18.78 -8.61
N ASP A 32 1.82 -18.93 -9.89
CA ASP A 32 1.71 -17.85 -10.86
C ASP A 32 0.24 -17.47 -11.10
N ALA A 33 -0.66 -18.46 -11.13
CA ALA A 33 -2.11 -18.23 -11.20
C ALA A 33 -2.64 -17.52 -9.95
N LEU A 34 -2.17 -17.88 -8.75
CA LEU A 34 -2.56 -17.21 -7.51
C LEU A 34 -2.14 -15.73 -7.54
N GLU A 35 -0.89 -15.43 -7.92
CA GLU A 35 -0.39 -14.06 -7.99
C GLU A 35 -1.22 -13.21 -8.98
N HIS A 36 -1.51 -13.77 -10.16
CA HIS A 36 -2.32 -13.09 -11.16
C HIS A 36 -3.77 -12.85 -10.69
N LEU A 37 -4.41 -13.85 -10.08
CA LEU A 37 -5.78 -13.71 -9.55
C LEU A 37 -5.84 -12.77 -8.35
N GLU A 38 -4.81 -12.77 -7.49
CA GLU A 38 -4.71 -11.83 -6.37
C GLU A 38 -4.58 -10.38 -6.85
N ALA A 39 -3.71 -10.13 -7.83
CA ALA A 39 -3.58 -8.80 -8.43
C ALA A 39 -4.93 -8.34 -9.03
N PHE A 40 -5.58 -9.22 -9.78
CA PHE A 40 -6.87 -8.92 -10.39
C PHE A 40 -7.96 -8.60 -9.36
N ILE A 41 -8.09 -9.39 -8.30
CA ILE A 41 -9.08 -9.13 -7.24
C ILE A 41 -8.76 -7.83 -6.48
N ARG A 42 -7.48 -7.56 -6.19
CA ARG A 42 -7.08 -6.30 -5.53
C ARG A 42 -7.47 -5.08 -6.36
N ASP A 43 -7.25 -5.11 -7.66
CA ASP A 43 -7.65 -4.02 -8.56
C ASP A 43 -9.17 -3.82 -8.59
N CYS A 44 -9.93 -4.92 -8.52
CA CYS A 44 -11.39 -4.88 -8.48
C CYS A 44 -11.92 -4.34 -7.15
N ASP A 45 -11.35 -4.78 -6.03
CA ASP A 45 -11.72 -4.29 -4.70
C ASP A 45 -11.39 -2.80 -4.57
N GLN A 46 -10.21 -2.36 -5.01
CA GLN A 46 -9.84 -0.94 -5.04
C GLN A 46 -10.81 -0.10 -5.87
N ARG A 47 -11.21 -0.59 -7.06
CA ARG A 47 -12.22 0.09 -7.89
C ARG A 47 -13.58 0.16 -7.20
N THR A 48 -13.96 -0.90 -6.50
CA THR A 48 -15.20 -0.96 -5.72
C THR A 48 -15.18 0.08 -4.60
N ASP A 49 -14.06 0.20 -3.88
CA ASP A 49 -13.89 1.16 -2.80
C ASP A 49 -13.90 2.61 -3.32
N VAL A 50 -13.23 2.88 -4.44
CA VAL A 50 -13.27 4.20 -5.09
C VAL A 50 -14.69 4.54 -5.55
N ALA A 51 -15.43 3.58 -6.12
CA ALA A 51 -16.81 3.79 -6.53
C ALA A 51 -17.75 4.04 -5.34
N LYS A 52 -17.57 3.29 -4.24
CA LYS A 52 -18.29 3.49 -2.98
C LYS A 52 -17.97 4.86 -2.36
N ALA A 53 -16.69 5.24 -2.33
CA ALA A 53 -16.25 6.54 -1.81
C ALA A 53 -16.84 7.70 -2.61
N LYS A 54 -16.81 7.63 -3.94
CA LYS A 54 -17.43 8.63 -4.82
C LYS A 54 -18.93 8.78 -4.59
N LEU A 55 -19.66 7.66 -4.45
CA LEU A 55 -21.08 7.72 -4.13
C LEU A 55 -21.35 8.32 -2.76
N ARG A 56 -20.49 8.04 -1.77
CA ARG A 56 -20.64 8.61 -0.44
C ARG A 56 -20.35 10.11 -0.44
N GLU A 57 -19.27 10.53 -1.10
CA GLU A 57 -18.90 11.94 -1.24
C GLU A 57 -20.01 12.74 -1.93
N THR A 58 -20.55 12.25 -3.05
CA THR A 58 -21.68 12.94 -3.68
C THR A 58 -22.92 12.95 -2.80
N GLN A 59 -23.20 11.87 -2.05
CA GLN A 59 -24.30 11.85 -1.08
C GLN A 59 -24.11 12.88 0.04
N GLU A 60 -22.91 12.97 0.61
CA GLU A 60 -22.55 13.90 1.70
C GLU A 60 -22.60 15.36 1.22
N GLU A 61 -21.98 15.68 0.08
CA GLU A 61 -22.01 17.04 -0.51
C GLU A 61 -23.44 17.53 -0.73
N LEU A 62 -24.30 16.66 -1.26
CA LEU A 62 -25.71 17.01 -1.48
C LEU A 62 -26.50 17.16 -0.19
N THR A 63 -26.26 16.31 0.80
CA THR A 63 -26.95 16.43 2.09
C THR A 63 -26.52 17.70 2.80
N ASP A 64 -25.25 18.08 2.71
CA ASP A 64 -24.72 19.28 3.34
C ASP A 64 -25.25 20.54 2.64
N GLU A 65 -25.22 20.59 1.31
CA GLU A 65 -25.80 21.71 0.55
C GLU A 65 -27.31 21.84 0.78
N ALA A 66 -28.04 20.73 0.83
CA ALA A 66 -29.47 20.73 1.10
C ALA A 66 -29.77 21.15 2.55
N SER A 67 -28.97 20.69 3.52
CA SER A 67 -29.11 21.07 4.94
C SER A 67 -28.82 22.56 5.13
N GLN A 68 -27.73 23.09 4.55
CA GLN A 68 -27.38 24.50 4.66
C GLN A 68 -28.46 25.41 4.06
N LYS A 69 -29.01 25.05 2.89
CA LYS A 69 -30.09 25.81 2.28
C LYS A 69 -31.40 25.71 3.07
N ALA A 70 -31.70 24.53 3.63
CA ALA A 70 -32.86 24.36 4.51
C ALA A 70 -32.71 25.15 5.82
N GLU A 71 -31.52 25.18 6.41
CA GLU A 71 -31.20 25.99 7.59
C GLU A 71 -31.35 27.48 7.30
N HIS A 72 -30.88 27.96 6.14
CA HIS A 72 -31.08 29.36 5.71
C HIS A 72 -32.57 29.73 5.61
N ILE A 73 -33.39 28.85 5.02
CA ILE A 73 -34.85 29.04 4.93
C ILE A 73 -35.49 29.06 6.32
N ASN A 74 -35.02 28.22 7.24
CA ASN A 74 -35.51 28.19 8.62
C ASN A 74 -35.13 29.47 9.37
N GLN A 75 -33.90 29.98 9.21
CA GLN A 75 -33.45 31.25 9.80
C GLN A 75 -34.26 32.44 9.28
N LEU A 76 -34.50 32.52 7.97
CA LEU A 76 -35.38 33.53 7.38
C LEU A 76 -36.79 33.42 7.94
N SER A 77 -37.32 32.21 8.11
CA SER A 77 -38.65 31.98 8.69
C SER A 77 -38.75 32.45 10.14
N GLU A 78 -37.70 32.24 10.94
CA GLU A 78 -37.63 32.74 12.32
C GLU A 78 -37.53 34.28 12.37
N GLN A 79 -36.72 34.88 11.50
CA GLN A 79 -36.63 36.34 11.38
C GLN A 79 -37.96 36.97 10.95
N ILE A 80 -38.66 36.35 9.99
CA ILE A 80 -40.00 36.75 9.58
C ILE A 80 -40.94 36.68 10.78
N GLY A 81 -40.97 35.56 11.51
CA GLY A 81 -41.83 35.39 12.69
C GLY A 81 -41.59 36.43 13.78
N THR A 82 -40.32 36.73 14.10
CA THR A 82 -39.97 37.73 15.11
C THR A 82 -40.30 39.16 14.69
N LYS A 83 -40.09 39.53 13.42
CA LYS A 83 -40.46 40.85 12.90
C LYS A 83 -41.97 41.03 12.79
N LEU A 84 -42.69 39.97 12.40
CA LEU A 84 -44.15 39.99 12.28
C LEU A 84 -44.80 40.15 13.67
N ALA A 85 -44.32 39.43 14.69
CA ALA A 85 -44.76 39.62 16.08
C ALA A 85 -44.51 41.06 16.60
N LYS A 86 -43.35 41.67 16.26
CA LYS A 86 -43.06 43.06 16.60
C LYS A 86 -43.95 44.06 15.86
N ALA A 87 -44.25 43.79 14.58
CA ALA A 87 -45.14 44.62 13.79
C ALA A 87 -46.58 44.59 14.33
N GLU A 88 -47.05 43.43 14.80
CA GLU A 88 -48.35 43.27 15.47
C GLU A 88 -48.41 44.04 16.80
N GLN A 89 -47.36 43.97 17.62
CA GLN A 89 -47.30 44.72 18.89
C GLN A 89 -47.35 46.23 18.67
N LEU A 90 -46.52 46.76 17.77
CA LEU A 90 -46.53 48.21 17.44
C LEU A 90 -47.84 48.65 16.79
N GLY A 91 -48.51 47.75 16.06
CA GLY A 91 -49.86 47.97 15.55
C GLY A 91 -50.91 48.09 16.66
N ALA A 92 -50.81 47.24 17.69
CA ALA A 92 -51.69 47.28 18.86
C ALA A 92 -51.46 48.53 19.73
N ASP A 93 -50.22 49.00 19.84
CA ASP A 93 -49.84 50.22 20.57
C ASP A 93 -50.21 51.52 19.81
N GLY A 94 -50.69 51.42 18.57
CA GLY A 94 -51.13 52.55 17.75
C GLY A 94 -50.03 53.23 16.93
N HIS A 95 -48.81 52.67 16.90
CA HIS A 95 -47.69 53.15 16.09
C HIS A 95 -47.80 52.64 14.63
N VAL A 96 -48.80 53.15 13.91
CA VAL A 96 -49.16 52.66 12.56
C VAL A 96 -48.05 52.85 11.53
N GLU A 97 -47.33 53.97 11.54
CA GLU A 97 -46.25 54.23 10.58
C GLU A 97 -45.06 53.28 10.75
N GLU A 98 -44.68 52.96 11.99
CA GLU A 98 -43.57 52.05 12.29
C GLU A 98 -43.95 50.59 11.99
N SER A 99 -45.18 50.20 12.33
CA SER A 99 -45.73 48.89 11.95
C SER A 99 -45.74 48.68 10.43
N LEU A 100 -46.13 49.69 9.64
CA LEU A 100 -46.09 49.64 8.17
C LEU A 100 -44.66 49.50 7.61
N ARG A 101 -43.64 50.10 8.26
CA ARG A 101 -42.24 49.92 7.84
C ARG A 101 -41.76 48.50 8.10
N LEU A 102 -42.05 47.93 9.27
CA LEU A 102 -41.70 46.54 9.59
C LEU A 102 -42.43 45.54 8.69
N MET A 103 -43.69 45.80 8.33
CA MET A 103 -44.44 44.96 7.39
C MET A 103 -43.81 44.93 6.00
N LYS A 104 -43.32 46.06 5.50
CA LYS A 104 -42.56 46.10 4.22
C LYS A 104 -41.27 45.29 4.30
N GLU A 105 -40.54 45.37 5.41
CA GLU A 105 -39.35 44.54 5.62
C GLU A 105 -39.68 43.04 5.68
N VAL A 106 -40.84 42.67 6.25
CA VAL A 106 -41.34 41.29 6.26
C VAL A 106 -41.71 40.82 4.85
N GLU A 107 -42.31 41.68 4.01
CA GLU A 107 -42.59 41.37 2.61
C GLU A 107 -41.29 41.13 1.81
N GLU A 108 -40.26 41.95 2.02
CA GLU A 108 -38.94 41.75 1.41
C GLU A 108 -38.31 40.42 1.83
N LEU A 109 -38.34 40.08 3.13
CA LEU A 109 -37.85 38.80 3.65
C LEU A 109 -38.65 37.61 3.12
N ASN A 110 -39.98 37.73 2.95
CA ASN A 110 -40.80 36.70 2.34
C ASN A 110 -40.43 36.46 0.87
N LEU A 111 -40.10 37.54 0.15
CA LEU A 111 -39.67 37.45 -1.24
C LEU A 111 -38.29 36.77 -1.35
N GLU A 112 -37.39 37.05 -0.41
CA GLU A 112 -36.08 36.39 -0.30
C GLU A 112 -36.20 34.92 0.12
N LYS A 113 -37.11 34.59 1.05
CA LYS A 113 -37.45 33.21 1.39
C LYS A 113 -37.99 32.44 0.18
N ALA A 114 -38.92 33.03 -0.58
CA ALA A 114 -39.48 32.39 -1.77
C ALA A 114 -38.41 32.14 -2.85
N LYS A 115 -37.45 33.07 -3.02
CA LYS A 115 -36.28 32.85 -3.88
C LYS A 115 -35.41 31.70 -3.36
N SER A 116 -35.09 31.69 -2.07
CA SER A 116 -34.29 30.65 -1.42
C SER A 116 -34.91 29.25 -1.57
N GLU A 117 -36.23 29.14 -1.43
CA GLU A 117 -36.98 27.91 -1.62
C GLU A 117 -36.99 27.45 -3.09
N ALA A 118 -37.13 28.38 -4.03
CA ALA A 118 -37.02 28.10 -5.46
C ALA A 118 -35.59 27.64 -5.84
N ASP A 119 -34.57 28.25 -5.23
CA ASP A 119 -33.17 27.90 -5.42
C ASP A 119 -32.85 26.53 -4.81
N LEU A 120 -33.38 26.18 -3.63
CA LEU A 120 -33.29 24.83 -3.06
C LEU A 120 -33.92 23.79 -4.00
N ARG A 121 -35.12 24.08 -4.51
CA ARG A 121 -35.84 23.18 -5.43
C ARG A 121 -35.09 22.98 -6.75
N THR A 122 -34.40 24.01 -7.23
CA THR A 122 -33.63 23.96 -8.48
C THR A 122 -32.24 23.34 -8.26
N ALA A 123 -31.63 23.59 -7.10
CA ALA A 123 -30.31 23.10 -6.75
C ALA A 123 -30.28 21.64 -6.29
N ILE A 124 -31.43 21.03 -6.04
CA ILE A 124 -31.56 19.57 -5.93
C ILE A 124 -32.07 19.06 -7.30
N PRO A 125 -31.22 18.95 -8.33
CA PRO A 125 -31.66 18.42 -9.60
C PRO A 125 -32.02 16.95 -9.44
N THR A 126 -33.13 16.55 -10.08
CA THR A 126 -33.63 15.17 -10.11
C THR A 126 -32.56 14.15 -10.53
N SER A 127 -31.59 14.57 -11.37
CA SER A 127 -30.45 13.73 -11.80
C SER A 127 -29.57 13.28 -10.64
N THR A 128 -29.39 14.15 -9.66
CA THR A 128 -28.46 13.91 -8.56
C THR A 128 -29.15 13.12 -7.45
N TYR A 129 -30.47 13.32 -7.28
CA TYR A 129 -31.32 12.39 -6.52
C TYR A 129 -31.35 10.97 -7.12
N GLN A 130 -31.22 10.81 -8.44
CA GLN A 130 -31.08 9.49 -9.06
C GLN A 130 -29.76 8.79 -8.70
N GLN A 131 -28.66 9.55 -8.52
CA GLN A 131 -27.37 8.99 -8.09
C GLN A 131 -27.39 8.50 -6.63
N GLN A 132 -28.18 9.14 -5.76
CA GLN A 132 -28.40 8.68 -4.37
C GLN A 132 -29.12 7.33 -4.29
N LYS A 133 -29.86 6.96 -5.34
CA LYS A 133 -30.59 5.69 -5.41
C LYS A 133 -29.72 4.54 -5.92
N LEU A 134 -28.44 4.76 -6.16
CA LEU A 134 -27.52 3.72 -6.62
C LEU A 134 -26.69 3.16 -5.46
N ARG A 135 -26.44 1.86 -5.52
CA ARG A 135 -25.54 1.07 -4.68
C ARG A 135 -24.51 0.41 -5.59
N VAL A 136 -23.28 0.26 -5.12
CA VAL A 136 -22.27 -0.54 -5.83
C VAL A 136 -22.34 -2.00 -5.38
N CYS A 137 -22.36 -2.93 -6.32
CA CYS A 137 -22.22 -4.35 -6.04
C CYS A 137 -20.79 -4.70 -5.61
N GLU A 138 -20.65 -5.44 -4.53
CA GLU A 138 -19.34 -5.78 -3.94
C GLU A 138 -18.57 -6.83 -4.74
N VAL A 139 -19.28 -7.60 -5.56
CA VAL A 139 -18.68 -8.70 -6.32
C VAL A 139 -18.12 -8.19 -7.65
N CYS A 140 -18.90 -7.42 -8.41
CA CYS A 140 -18.58 -7.03 -9.78
C CYS A 140 -18.49 -5.51 -10.01
N SER A 141 -18.47 -4.71 -8.94
CA SER A 141 -18.24 -3.26 -8.95
C SER A 141 -19.21 -2.43 -9.80
N ALA A 142 -20.36 -3.00 -10.19
CA ALA A 142 -21.36 -2.31 -10.99
C ALA A 142 -22.32 -1.51 -10.10
N TYR A 143 -22.89 -0.43 -10.64
CA TYR A 143 -23.96 0.32 -9.99
C TYR A 143 -25.32 -0.37 -10.16
N LEU A 144 -26.04 -0.56 -9.07
CA LEU A 144 -27.39 -1.12 -9.00
C LEU A 144 -28.33 -0.11 -8.37
N GLY A 145 -29.56 0.01 -8.83
CA GLY A 145 -30.58 0.78 -8.15
C GLY A 145 -31.04 0.09 -6.87
N VAL A 146 -31.16 0.84 -5.78
CA VAL A 146 -31.73 0.37 -4.50
C VAL A 146 -33.19 -0.08 -4.67
N HIS A 147 -33.90 0.52 -5.63
CA HIS A 147 -35.32 0.26 -5.92
C HIS A 147 -35.51 -0.51 -7.23
N ASP A 148 -34.46 -1.18 -7.72
CA ASP A 148 -34.60 -2.01 -8.90
C ASP A 148 -35.45 -3.25 -8.58
N ASN A 149 -36.30 -3.63 -9.54
CA ASN A 149 -37.16 -4.81 -9.42
C ASN A 149 -36.31 -6.09 -9.31
N ASP A 150 -36.80 -7.07 -8.55
CA ASP A 150 -36.14 -8.38 -8.35
C ASP A 150 -35.75 -9.08 -9.66
N ARG A 151 -36.55 -8.90 -10.73
CA ARG A 151 -36.22 -9.44 -12.06
C ARG A 151 -34.91 -8.87 -12.61
N ARG A 152 -34.67 -7.56 -12.47
CA ARG A 152 -33.45 -6.89 -12.92
C ARG A 152 -32.26 -7.26 -12.04
N LEU A 153 -32.48 -7.42 -10.74
CA LEU A 153 -31.47 -7.93 -9.82
C LEU A 153 -31.08 -9.37 -10.18
N ALA A 154 -32.03 -10.23 -10.52
CA ALA A 154 -31.76 -11.58 -10.99
C ALA A 154 -30.90 -11.60 -12.27
N ASP A 155 -31.19 -10.72 -13.24
CA ASP A 155 -30.37 -10.59 -14.46
C ASP A 155 -28.94 -10.13 -14.15
N HIS A 156 -28.78 -9.28 -13.12
CA HIS A 156 -27.45 -8.87 -12.64
C HIS A 156 -26.68 -10.04 -12.01
N PHE A 157 -27.31 -10.74 -11.05
CA PHE A 157 -26.67 -11.84 -10.31
C PHE A 157 -26.45 -13.08 -11.19
N GLY A 158 -27.34 -13.33 -12.16
CA GLY A 158 -27.20 -14.36 -13.18
C GLY A 158 -26.30 -13.96 -14.37
N GLY A 159 -25.77 -12.73 -14.35
CA GLY A 159 -24.89 -12.23 -15.40
C GLY A 159 -23.52 -12.91 -15.39
N LYS A 160 -22.94 -13.08 -16.58
CA LYS A 160 -21.61 -13.69 -16.77
C LYS A 160 -20.51 -12.98 -15.96
N LEU A 161 -20.58 -11.66 -15.84
CA LEU A 161 -19.63 -10.88 -15.06
C LEU A 161 -19.72 -11.24 -13.57
N HIS A 162 -20.93 -11.20 -12.99
CA HIS A 162 -21.13 -11.46 -11.57
C HIS A 162 -20.74 -12.89 -11.21
N LEU A 163 -21.24 -13.88 -11.97
CA LEU A 163 -20.89 -15.29 -11.78
C LEU A 163 -19.39 -15.54 -11.97
N GLY A 164 -18.77 -14.95 -12.99
CA GLY A 164 -17.33 -15.07 -13.21
C GLY A 164 -16.50 -14.54 -12.04
N PHE A 165 -16.90 -13.41 -11.43
CA PHE A 165 -16.23 -12.90 -10.24
C PHE A 165 -16.41 -13.80 -9.02
N ILE A 166 -17.57 -14.43 -8.84
CA ILE A 166 -17.79 -15.42 -7.78
C ILE A 166 -16.84 -16.61 -7.99
N GLU A 167 -16.78 -17.15 -9.20
CA GLU A 167 -15.90 -18.28 -9.53
C GLU A 167 -14.43 -17.92 -9.31
N ILE A 168 -13.99 -16.72 -9.70
CA ILE A 168 -12.62 -16.24 -9.49
C ILE A 168 -12.30 -16.14 -8.00
N ARG A 169 -13.20 -15.57 -7.18
CA ARG A 169 -13.00 -15.47 -5.72
C ARG A 169 -12.95 -16.86 -5.06
N GLN A 170 -13.80 -17.79 -5.49
CA GLN A 170 -13.79 -19.18 -5.02
C GLN A 170 -12.49 -19.88 -5.41
N LYS A 171 -12.06 -19.79 -6.67
CA LYS A 171 -10.80 -20.38 -7.14
C LYS A 171 -9.58 -19.81 -6.43
N LEU A 172 -9.59 -18.51 -6.14
CA LEU A 172 -8.53 -17.90 -5.34
C LEU A 172 -8.50 -18.45 -3.91
N ALA A 173 -9.66 -18.69 -3.29
CA ALA A 173 -9.71 -19.30 -1.96
C ALA A 173 -9.18 -20.74 -1.97
N GLU A 174 -9.56 -21.55 -2.97
CA GLU A 174 -9.03 -22.90 -3.18
C GLU A 174 -7.50 -22.89 -3.36
N LEU A 175 -6.97 -22.02 -4.22
CA LEU A 175 -5.52 -21.91 -4.46
C LEU A 175 -4.76 -21.46 -3.20
N ARG A 176 -5.32 -20.53 -2.43
CA ARG A 176 -4.73 -20.09 -1.16
C ARG A 176 -4.65 -21.23 -0.15
N GLN A 177 -5.71 -22.04 -0.01
CA GLN A 177 -5.70 -23.21 0.87
C GLN A 177 -4.63 -24.21 0.42
N TYR A 178 -4.60 -24.52 -0.87
CA TYR A 178 -3.64 -25.45 -1.43
C TYR A 178 -2.18 -25.00 -1.24
N VAL A 179 -1.87 -23.71 -1.41
CA VAL A 179 -0.52 -23.17 -1.18
C VAL A 179 -0.13 -23.20 0.30
N ASN A 180 -1.10 -22.98 1.20
CA ASN A 180 -0.90 -23.01 2.64
C ASN A 180 -0.65 -24.44 3.15
N GLU A 181 -1.48 -25.40 2.75
CA GLU A 181 -1.39 -26.81 3.14
C GLU A 181 -0.09 -27.46 2.67
N ASN A 182 0.33 -27.14 1.46
CA ASN A 182 1.58 -27.65 0.91
C ASN A 182 2.84 -26.91 1.43
N HIS A 183 2.69 -25.94 2.37
CA HIS A 183 3.77 -25.12 2.95
C HIS A 183 4.79 -24.59 1.92
N ILE A 184 4.32 -24.30 0.70
CA ILE A 184 5.16 -24.09 -0.48
C ILE A 184 5.98 -22.79 -0.34
N VAL A 185 5.38 -21.75 0.26
CA VAL A 185 6.05 -20.48 0.53
C VAL A 185 7.22 -20.65 1.51
N ARG A 186 7.11 -21.54 2.50
CA ARG A 186 8.23 -21.86 3.41
C ARG A 186 9.33 -22.61 2.68
N ARG A 187 8.99 -23.59 1.82
CA ARG A 187 10.00 -24.33 1.02
C ARG A 187 10.72 -23.43 0.01
N ARG A 188 10.00 -22.56 -0.72
CA ARG A 188 10.57 -21.60 -1.68
C ARG A 188 11.39 -20.50 -1.00
N ARG A 189 10.96 -19.97 0.17
CA ARG A 189 11.80 -19.05 0.97
C ARG A 189 13.04 -19.75 1.51
N PHE A 190 12.95 -21.01 1.93
CA PHE A 190 14.09 -21.79 2.42
C PHE A 190 15.08 -22.13 1.29
N GLU A 191 14.60 -22.47 0.10
CA GLU A 191 15.43 -22.66 -1.10
C GLU A 191 16.03 -21.35 -1.63
N GLY A 192 15.26 -20.26 -1.65
CA GLY A 192 15.76 -18.92 -2.02
C GLY A 192 16.79 -18.36 -1.03
N TYR A 193 16.60 -18.60 0.27
CA TYR A 193 17.55 -18.27 1.34
C TYR A 193 18.82 -19.15 1.26
N ASN A 194 18.69 -20.45 0.99
CA ASN A 194 19.84 -21.31 0.76
C ASN A 194 20.61 -20.92 -0.51
N ARG A 195 19.92 -20.51 -1.58
CA ARG A 195 20.55 -20.04 -2.83
C ARG A 195 21.27 -18.71 -2.65
N SER A 196 20.70 -17.77 -1.89
CA SER A 196 21.38 -16.50 -1.57
C SER A 196 22.57 -16.68 -0.62
N ILE A 197 22.46 -17.59 0.36
CA ILE A 197 23.59 -18.01 1.19
C ILE A 197 24.70 -18.65 0.35
N PHE A 198 24.35 -19.54 -0.59
CA PHE A 198 25.35 -20.19 -1.43
C PHE A 198 26.12 -19.18 -2.28
N ILE A 199 25.42 -18.24 -2.93
CA ILE A 199 26.02 -17.16 -3.73
C ILE A 199 26.96 -16.29 -2.86
N THR A 200 26.51 -15.87 -1.67
CA THR A 200 27.35 -15.04 -0.77
C THR A 200 28.58 -15.79 -0.24
N VAL A 201 28.48 -17.09 0.01
CA VAL A 201 29.63 -17.93 0.41
C VAL A 201 30.60 -18.11 -0.77
N GLU A 202 30.09 -18.30 -1.98
CA GLU A 202 30.89 -18.45 -3.19
C GLU A 202 31.64 -17.16 -3.55
N GLU A 203 30.98 -16.00 -3.48
CA GLU A 203 31.60 -14.68 -3.63
C GLU A 203 32.69 -14.43 -2.57
N ARG A 204 32.46 -14.85 -1.32
CA ARG A 204 33.46 -14.72 -0.25
C ARG A 204 34.68 -15.59 -0.54
N ARG A 205 34.48 -16.84 -1.01
CA ARG A 205 35.58 -17.75 -1.41
C ARG A 205 36.35 -17.20 -2.61
N GLU A 206 35.67 -16.61 -3.57
CA GLU A 206 36.32 -15.98 -4.73
C GLU A 206 37.18 -14.78 -4.32
N LYS A 207 36.67 -13.89 -3.47
CA LYS A 207 37.46 -12.79 -2.90
C LYS A 207 38.69 -13.28 -2.13
N GLU A 208 38.60 -14.41 -1.45
CA GLU A 208 39.72 -15.01 -0.74
C GLU A 208 40.79 -15.55 -1.71
N ARG A 209 40.38 -16.23 -2.79
CA ARG A 209 41.28 -16.68 -3.87
C ARG A 209 41.99 -15.51 -4.55
N ILE A 210 41.30 -14.39 -4.77
CA ILE A 210 41.89 -13.17 -5.35
C ILE A 210 42.97 -12.60 -4.43
N ARG A 211 42.68 -12.47 -3.13
CA ARG A 211 43.67 -11.99 -2.14
C ARG A 211 44.88 -12.90 -2.04
N GLU A 212 44.68 -14.22 -2.14
CA GLU A 212 45.79 -15.16 -2.15
C GLU A 212 46.69 -14.97 -3.37
N ARG A 213 46.10 -14.83 -4.56
CA ARG A 213 46.84 -14.52 -5.79
C ARG A 213 47.60 -13.19 -5.70
N GLU A 214 47.02 -12.15 -5.10
CA GLU A 214 47.71 -10.87 -4.86
C GLU A 214 48.92 -11.04 -3.93
N ARG A 215 48.79 -11.80 -2.83
CA ARG A 215 49.92 -12.08 -1.94
C ARG A 215 51.03 -12.86 -2.65
N GLU A 216 50.67 -13.80 -3.53
CA GLU A 216 51.65 -14.54 -4.33
C GLU A 216 52.38 -13.63 -5.32
N LEU A 217 51.66 -12.73 -5.99
CA LEU A 217 52.25 -11.71 -6.86
C LEU A 217 53.21 -10.81 -6.07
N GLU A 218 52.80 -10.29 -4.91
CA GLU A 218 53.65 -9.46 -4.06
C GLU A 218 54.92 -10.21 -3.58
N LYS A 219 54.78 -11.49 -3.23
CA LYS A 219 55.91 -12.36 -2.87
C LYS A 219 56.85 -12.60 -4.05
N SER A 220 56.32 -12.72 -5.27
CA SER A 220 57.09 -12.87 -6.50
C SER A 220 57.87 -11.59 -6.83
N GLU A 221 57.26 -10.41 -6.69
CA GLU A 221 57.92 -9.11 -6.90
C GLU A 221 59.04 -8.87 -5.89
N ARG A 222 58.81 -9.19 -4.61
CA ARG A 222 59.84 -9.11 -3.57
C ARG A 222 61.04 -10.01 -3.90
N ARG A 223 60.79 -11.22 -4.42
CA ARG A 223 61.86 -12.14 -4.87
C ARG A 223 62.65 -11.57 -6.05
N GLN A 224 61.98 -10.97 -7.03
CA GLN A 224 62.67 -10.33 -8.16
C GLN A 224 63.51 -9.13 -7.71
N LYS A 225 63.00 -8.31 -6.77
CA LYS A 225 63.73 -7.16 -6.19
C LYS A 225 64.94 -7.57 -5.35
N SER A 226 64.92 -8.73 -4.69
CA SER A 226 66.10 -9.29 -4.02
C SER A 226 67.16 -9.83 -4.99
N ARG A 227 66.76 -10.29 -6.18
CA ARG A 227 67.68 -10.83 -7.20
C ARG A 227 68.47 -9.71 -7.89
N SER A 228 67.91 -8.51 -8.02
CA SER A 228 68.60 -7.33 -8.56
C SER A 228 69.49 -6.61 -7.54
N ARG A 229 69.34 -6.86 -6.23
CA ARG A 229 70.18 -6.27 -5.17
C ARG A 229 71.44 -7.08 -4.82
N SER A 230 71.61 -8.26 -5.42
CA SER A 230 72.71 -9.19 -5.12
C SER A 230 73.94 -9.01 -6.03
N ARG A 231 73.95 -7.99 -6.91
CA ARG A 231 75.03 -7.78 -7.89
C ARG A 231 76.09 -6.74 -7.49
N SER A 232 76.17 -6.37 -6.21
CA SER A 232 77.19 -5.43 -5.72
C SER A 232 77.42 -5.53 -4.22
N ARG A 233 78.29 -6.47 -3.79
CA ARG A 233 79.25 -6.27 -2.70
C ARG A 233 80.18 -7.48 -2.55
N SER A 234 81.34 -7.34 -3.19
CA SER A 234 82.53 -8.15 -3.09
C SER A 234 83.18 -8.04 -1.70
N HIS A 235 83.81 -9.14 -1.25
CA HIS A 235 85.09 -9.17 -0.50
C HIS A 235 85.07 -8.54 0.92
N SER A 236 85.49 -9.12 2.04
CA SER A 236 86.25 -10.32 2.40
C SER A 236 86.44 -10.27 3.93
N HIS A 237 86.77 -11.42 4.53
CA HIS A 237 87.67 -11.58 5.67
C HIS A 237 87.10 -12.31 6.90
N SER A 238 88.01 -13.05 7.51
CA SER A 238 87.83 -14.26 8.28
C SER A 238 88.19 -14.02 9.75
N ARG A 239 87.70 -14.92 10.63
CA ARG A 239 88.43 -15.62 11.72
C ARG A 239 87.67 -15.65 13.07
N ARG A 240 87.45 -16.90 13.50
CA ARG A 240 87.53 -17.49 14.85
C ARG A 240 87.54 -16.54 16.05
N HIS A 241 86.73 -16.82 17.07
CA HIS A 241 87.18 -17.37 18.37
C HIS A 241 85.99 -17.64 19.31
N SER A 242 86.05 -18.77 19.98
CA SER A 242 85.16 -19.25 21.05
C SER A 242 85.53 -18.67 22.42
N ARG A 243 84.55 -18.37 23.30
CA ARG A 243 84.52 -18.77 24.74
C ARG A 243 83.38 -18.11 25.53
N HIS A 244 82.98 -18.84 26.58
CA HIS A 244 81.84 -18.65 27.47
C HIS A 244 81.93 -17.48 28.48
N ARG A 245 80.76 -17.22 29.09
CA ARG A 245 80.44 -16.97 30.53
C ARG A 245 79.96 -15.56 30.94
N ASN A 246 78.73 -15.58 31.47
CA ASN A 246 78.17 -14.90 32.65
C ASN A 246 78.16 -13.37 32.76
N GLY A 247 76.98 -12.83 33.06
CA GLY A 247 76.80 -11.51 33.67
C GLY A 247 75.33 -11.09 33.76
N LYS A 248 74.82 -10.99 34.99
CA LYS A 248 73.44 -10.66 35.38
C LYS A 248 73.11 -9.15 35.25
N HIS A 249 71.81 -8.86 35.45
CA HIS A 249 71.13 -7.61 35.84
C HIS A 249 70.40 -6.86 34.70
N SER A 250 69.25 -6.21 34.89
CA SER A 250 68.09 -6.33 35.79
C SER A 250 67.08 -5.25 35.37
N HIS A 251 65.76 -5.53 35.50
CA HIS A 251 64.63 -4.58 35.52
C HIS A 251 64.35 -3.82 34.18
N ARG A 252 63.12 -3.51 33.74
CA ARG A 252 61.93 -3.00 34.45
C ARG A 252 60.70 -3.06 33.52
N SER A 253 59.60 -3.58 34.05
CA SER A 253 58.16 -3.37 33.74
C SER A 253 57.71 -2.39 32.64
N ARG A 254 56.69 -2.79 31.86
CA ARG A 254 55.35 -2.13 31.86
C ARG A 254 54.26 -3.01 31.21
N LYS A 255 53.31 -3.45 32.04
CA LYS A 255 51.99 -3.95 31.64
C LYS A 255 51.12 -2.78 31.18
N ARG A 256 50.30 -2.97 30.15
CA ARG A 256 49.03 -2.25 29.98
C ARG A 256 47.93 -3.24 29.61
N HIS A 257 47.05 -3.46 30.57
CA HIS A 257 45.71 -3.99 30.36
C HIS A 257 44.83 -2.91 29.72
N HIS A 258 43.96 -3.28 28.78
CA HIS A 258 42.68 -2.59 28.63
C HIS A 258 41.54 -3.59 28.80
N ARG A 259 40.65 -3.20 29.72
CA ARG A 259 39.53 -3.94 30.28
C ARG A 259 38.35 -4.00 29.32
N SER A 260 37.63 -5.11 29.42
CA SER A 260 36.21 -5.23 29.11
C SER A 260 35.36 -4.37 30.05
N SER A 261 34.34 -3.71 29.52
CA SER A 261 33.20 -3.12 30.22
C SER A 261 32.34 -2.44 29.15
N ASN A 262 31.02 -2.51 29.10
CA ASN A 262 30.02 -3.29 29.83
C ASN A 262 28.73 -3.17 29.00
N ARG A 263 27.83 -4.14 29.14
CA ARG A 263 26.45 -4.08 28.63
C ARG A 263 25.67 -3.07 29.47
N LYS A 264 24.81 -2.28 28.84
CA LYS A 264 23.64 -1.69 29.49
C LYS A 264 22.41 -2.05 28.66
N SER A 265 21.50 -2.77 29.32
CA SER A 265 20.10 -2.90 28.97
C SER A 265 19.41 -1.57 29.24
N GLU A 266 18.55 -1.14 28.32
CA GLU A 266 17.50 -0.18 28.61
C GLU A 266 16.24 -0.95 28.96
N ASP A 267 15.75 -0.67 30.15
CA ASP A 267 14.50 -1.18 30.69
C ASP A 267 13.31 -0.46 30.07
N ARG A 268 12.24 -1.24 29.92
CA ARG A 268 10.87 -0.80 29.72
C ARG A 268 10.40 0.02 30.92
N HIS A 269 9.76 1.15 30.63
CA HIS A 269 8.55 1.57 31.31
C HIS A 269 7.52 1.95 30.25
#